data_AF-A0A1C5ZID6-F1
#
_entry.id   AF-A0A1C5ZID6-F1
#
_cell.length_a   1.000
_cell.length_b   1.000
_cell.length_c   1.000
_cell.angle_alpha   90.00
_cell.angle_beta   90.00
_cell.angle_gamma   90.00
#
_symmetry.space_group_name_H-M   'P 1'
#
loop_
_entity.id
_entity.type
_entity.pdbx_description
1 polymer ?
#
loop_
_entity_poly.entity_id
_entity_poly.type
_entity_poly.pdbx_seq_one_letter_code
_entity_poly.pdbx_strand_id
1 'polypeptide(L)' 'METIFSLFLTKEREKQGISQERLCRGLCAVSALSRYENGERVPDRLLMNALIQRLGKSSD' A
#
# COMPACT_ATOMS: atom_id res chain seq x y z
N MET A 1 -11.32 -6.39 -8.77
CA MET A 1 -11.46 -5.14 -9.55
C MET A 1 -10.33 -4.25 -9.07
N GLU A 2 -9.40 -3.87 -9.94
CA GLU A 2 -8.33 -2.95 -9.53
C GLU A 2 -8.96 -1.64 -9.05
N THR A 3 -8.54 -1.17 -7.88
CA THR A 3 -9.00 0.10 -7.31
C THR A 3 -7.98 1.19 -7.64
N ILE A 4 -8.42 2.45 -7.65
CA ILE A 4 -7.49 3.59 -7.79
C ILE A 4 -6.39 3.51 -6.72
N PHE A 5 -6.76 3.07 -5.51
CA PHE A 5 -5.82 2.87 -4.42
C PHE A 5 -4.77 1.78 -4.71
N SER A 6 -5.18 0.60 -5.18
CA SER A 6 -4.25 -0.49 -5.47
C SER A 6 -3.24 -0.10 -6.55
N LEU A 7 -3.71 0.54 -7.62
CA LEU A 7 -2.85 1.02 -8.70
C LEU A 7 -1.84 2.08 -8.21
N PHE A 8 -2.31 3.03 -7.41
CA PHE A 8 -1.45 4.07 -6.82
C PHE A 8 -0.39 3.47 -5.91
N LEU A 9 -0.78 2.60 -4.98
CA LEU A 9 0.09 1.99 -3.98
C LEU A 9 1.24 1.24 -4.65
N THR A 10 0.93 0.36 -5.60
CA THR A 10 1.91 -0.45 -6.33
C THR A 10 2.86 0.44 -7.13
N LYS A 11 2.32 1.37 -7.93
CA LYS A 11 3.14 2.25 -8.79
C LYS A 11 4.10 3.12 -7.98
N GLU A 12 3.62 3.73 -6.91
CA GLU A 12 4.46 4.61 -6.11
C GLU A 12 5.51 3.82 -5.32
N ARG A 13 5.16 2.64 -4.79
CA ARG A 13 6.13 1.75 -4.15
C ARG A 13 7.26 1.35 -5.11
N GLU A 14 6.90 0.90 -6.31
CA GLU A 14 7.86 0.45 -7.33
C GLU A 14 8.73 1.58 -7.85
N LYS A 15 8.15 2.76 -8.09
CA LYS A 15 8.88 3.97 -8.47
C LYS A 15 9.98 4.34 -7.46
N GLN A 16 9.75 4.08 -6.17
CA GLN A 16 10.72 4.33 -5.10
C GLN A 16 11.65 3.15 -4.82
N GLY A 17 11.49 2.00 -5.50
CA GLY A 17 12.27 0.79 -5.24
C GLY A 17 12.06 0.21 -3.84
N ILE A 18 10.90 0.43 -3.23
CA ILE A 18 10.57 -0.07 -1.89
C ILE A 18 10.01 -1.49 -2.01
N SER A 19 10.51 -2.44 -1.20
CA SER A 19 9.93 -3.79 -1.15
C SER A 19 8.61 -3.81 -0.37
N GLN A 20 7.76 -4.80 -0.61
CA GLN A 20 6.51 -4.96 0.14
C GLN A 20 6.78 -5.14 1.64
N GLU A 21 7.82 -5.92 2.00
CA GLU A 21 8.25 -6.13 3.38
C GLU A 21 8.60 -4.82 4.08
N ARG A 22 9.31 -3.93 3.37
CA ARG A 22 9.69 -2.63 3.92
C ARG A 22 8.48 -1.71 4.10
N LEU A 23 7.58 -1.68 3.13
CA LEU A 23 6.39 -0.84 3.18
C LEU A 23 5.42 -1.28 4.30
N CYS A 24 5.16 -2.58 4.43
CA CYS A 24 4.17 -3.11 5.37
C CYS A 24 4.70 -3.30 6.80
N ARG A 25 6.01 -3.15 7.04
CA ARG A 25 6.67 -3.47 8.32
C ARG A 25 5.94 -2.87 9.53
N GLY A 26 5.44 -3.71 10.43
CA GLY A 26 4.72 -3.25 11.64
C GLY A 26 3.33 -2.66 11.40
N LEU A 27 2.78 -2.77 10.17
CA LEU A 27 1.40 -2.39 9.85
C LEU A 27 0.54 -3.60 9.50
N CYS A 28 1.05 -4.47 8.63
CA CYS A 28 0.34 -5.68 8.21
C CYS A 28 1.32 -6.75 7.69
N ALA A 29 0.81 -7.96 7.47
CA ALA A 29 1.57 -9.02 6.82
C ALA A 29 1.85 -8.68 5.34
N VAL A 30 2.96 -9.16 4.79
CA VAL A 30 3.32 -8.98 3.38
C VAL A 30 2.23 -9.51 2.46
N SER A 31 1.64 -10.66 2.80
CA SER A 31 0.50 -11.24 2.07
C SER A 31 -0.78 -10.39 2.13
N ALA A 32 -0.95 -9.56 3.17
CA ALA A 32 -2.03 -8.59 3.20
C ALA A 32 -1.74 -7.42 2.26
N LEU A 33 -0.50 -6.90 2.27
CA LEU A 33 -0.08 -5.84 1.35
C LEU A 33 -0.19 -6.26 -0.12
N SER A 34 0.25 -7.47 -0.47
CA SER A 34 0.10 -8.00 -1.83
C SER A 34 -1.36 -8.03 -2.29
N ARG A 35 -2.30 -8.43 -1.41
CA ARG A 35 -3.73 -8.41 -1.74
C ARG A 35 -4.28 -6.99 -1.93
N TYR A 36 -3.75 -6.01 -1.19
CA TYR A 36 -4.09 -4.60 -1.40
C TYR A 36 -3.55 -4.10 -2.74
N GLU A 37 -2.30 -4.42 -3.09
CA GLU A 37 -1.67 -4.05 -4.35
C GLU A 37 -2.34 -4.69 -5.58
N ASN A 38 -2.90 -5.89 -5.43
CA ASN A 38 -3.66 -6.59 -6.47
C ASN A 38 -5.16 -6.20 -6.52
N GLY A 39 -5.64 -5.35 -5.61
CA GLY A 39 -7.06 -5.00 -5.51
C GLY A 39 -7.97 -6.15 -5.10
N GLU A 40 -7.42 -7.21 -4.50
CA GLU A 40 -8.16 -8.35 -3.95
C GLU A 40 -8.80 -8.01 -2.60
N ARG A 41 -8.23 -7.02 -1.90
CA ARG A 41 -8.74 -6.53 -0.61
C ARG A 41 -8.55 -5.02 -0.53
N VAL A 42 -9.41 -4.35 0.23
CA VAL A 42 -9.26 -2.94 0.58
C VAL A 42 -8.84 -2.85 2.06
N PRO A 43 -7.77 -2.12 2.41
CA PRO A 43 -7.42 -1.87 3.81
C PRO A 43 -8.42 -0.91 4.45
N ASP A 44 -8.50 -0.91 5.78
CA ASP A 44 -9.22 0.16 6.48
C ASP A 44 -8.51 1.52 6.29
N ARG A 45 -9.22 2.61 6.61
CA ARG A 45 -8.73 3.98 6.39
C ARG A 45 -7.43 4.28 7.15
N LEU A 46 -7.24 3.72 8.35
CA LEU A 46 -6.05 3.97 9.16
C LEU A 46 -4.83 3.32 8.50
N LEU A 47 -4.96 2.05 8.11
CA LEU A 47 -3.91 1.31 7.42
C LEU A 47 -3.61 1.92 6.05
N MET A 48 -4.65 2.33 5.31
CA MET A 48 -4.50 3.03 4.03
C MET A 48 -3.64 4.28 4.18
N ASN A 49 -3.99 5.16 5.13
CA ASN A 49 -3.24 6.39 5.38
C ASN A 49 -1.80 6.11 5.82
N ALA A 50 -1.58 5.11 6.68
CA ALA A 50 -0.24 4.74 7.13
C ALA A 50 0.67 4.25 5.98
N LEU A 51 0.12 3.47 5.05
CA LEU A 51 0.85 3.03 3.85
C LEU A 51 1.19 4.20 2.93
N ILE A 52 0.24 5.11 2.69
CA ILE A 52 0.43 6.31 1.86
C ILE A 52 1.50 7.24 2.47
N GLN A 53 1.45 7.47 3.77
CA GLN A 53 2.43 8.30 4.49
C GLN A 53 3.85 7.72 4.42
N ARG A 54 4.00 6.39 4.45
CA ARG A 54 5.32 5.75 4.28
C ARG A 54 5.93 5.93 2.90
N LEU A 55 5.09 6.15 1.90
CA LEU A 55 5.51 6.52 0.55
C LEU A 55 5.78 8.03 0.42
N GLY A 56 5.72 8.80 1.53
CA GLY A 56 5.93 10.24 1.54
C GLY A 56 4.83 11.03 0.85
N LYS A 57 3.60 10.50 0.84
CA LYS A 57 2.42 11.12 0.22
C LYS A 57 1.42 11.55 1.28
N SER A 58 0.66 12.60 1.00
CA SER A 58 -0.51 12.98 1.79
C SER A 58 -1.72 12.16 1.36
N SER A 59 -2.57 11.80 2.33
CA SER A 59 -3.87 11.15 2.11
C SER A 59 -5.05 12.15 2.11
N ASP A 60 -4.73 13.45 2.07
CA ASP A 60 -5.67 14.58 2.10
C ASP A 60 -6.16 14.94 0.69
#